data_AF-A0A2N7Y5X2-F1
#
_entry.id   AF-A0A2N7Y5X2-F1
#
_cell.length_a   1.000
_cell.length_b   1.000
_cell.length_c   1.000
_cell.angle_alpha   90.00
_cell.angle_beta   90.00
_cell.angle_gamma   90.00
#
_symmetry.space_group_name_H-M   'P 1'
#
loop_
_entity.id
_entity.type
_entity.pdbx_description
1 polymer ?
#
loop_
_entity_poly.entity_id
_entity_poly.type
_entity_poly.pdbx_seq_one_letter_code
_entity_poly.pdbx_strand_id
1 'polypeptide(L)'
;SGVPGLPTPRALSENEIRDIIDRFALAASVAEAAGFDGVQLHGAHGYLVSQFLSPLSNRREDAWGGDLDGRMRFVLHVVRAIR
;
A
#
# COMPACT_ATOMS: atom_id res chain seq x y z
N SER A 1 8.16 5.96 16.82
CA SER A 1 8.18 4.78 17.70
C SER A 1 9.05 3.71 17.06
N GLY A 2 10.18 3.37 17.68
CA GLY A 2 11.04 2.26 17.24
C GLY A 2 10.93 1.16 18.28
N VAL A 3 10.47 -0.02 17.87
CA VAL A 3 10.52 -1.22 18.72
C VAL A 3 11.98 -1.71 18.72
N PRO A 4 12.63 -1.90 19.89
CA PRO A 4 14.00 -2.39 19.94
C PRO A 4 14.14 -3.72 19.17
N GLY A 5 15.10 -3.77 18.24
CA GLY A 5 15.35 -4.95 17.40
C GLY A 5 14.64 -4.98 16.05
N LEU A 6 13.73 -4.04 15.75
CA LEU A 6 13.16 -3.88 14.41
C LEU A 6 13.94 -2.80 13.63
N PRO A 7 14.29 -3.03 12.35
CA PRO A 7 14.94 -2.01 11.53
C PRO A 7 14.02 -0.79 11.40
N THR A 8 14.61 0.41 11.49
CA THR A 8 13.86 1.65 11.27
C THR A 8 13.36 1.67 9.82
N PRO A 9 12.05 1.82 9.58
CA PRO A 9 11.52 1.82 8.22
C PRO A 9 12.02 3.03 7.45
N ARG A 10 12.29 2.84 6.16
CA ARG A 10 12.57 3.93 5.22
C ARG A 10 11.35 4.21 4.33
N ALA A 11 11.26 5.42 3.82
CA ALA A 11 10.29 5.74 2.78
C ALA A 11 10.58 4.93 1.51
N LEU A 12 9.53 4.39 0.89
CA LEU A 12 9.60 3.75 -0.42
C LEU A 12 9.87 4.80 -1.52
N SER A 13 10.60 4.42 -2.56
CA SER A 13 10.66 5.20 -3.80
C SER A 13 9.39 5.01 -4.64
N GLU A 14 9.16 5.88 -5.62
CA GLU A 14 8.00 5.74 -6.53
C GLU A 14 8.00 4.40 -7.28
N ASN A 15 9.18 3.94 -7.73
CA ASN A 15 9.30 2.66 -8.43
C ASN A 15 8.90 1.48 -7.53
N GLU A 16 9.28 1.51 -6.27
CA GLU A 16 8.90 0.48 -5.29
C GLU A 16 7.41 0.52 -4.98
N ILE A 17 6.81 1.71 -4.92
CA ILE A 17 5.36 1.85 -4.75
C ILE A 17 4.62 1.21 -5.93
N ARG A 18 5.09 1.44 -7.16
CA ARG A 18 4.52 0.86 -8.38
C ARG A 18 4.69 -0.66 -8.42
N ASP A 19 5.89 -1.17 -8.14
CA ASP A 19 6.16 -2.62 -8.04
C ASP A 19 5.25 -3.30 -6.99
N ILE A 20 5.01 -2.65 -5.85
CA ILE A 20 4.08 -3.17 -4.84
C ILE A 20 2.63 -3.21 -5.36
N ILE A 21 2.19 -2.16 -6.07
CA ILE A 21 0.86 -2.15 -6.72
C ILE A 21 0.71 -3.32 -7.69
N ASP A 22 1.71 -3.55 -8.54
CA ASP A 22 1.71 -4.64 -9.51
C ASP A 22 1.67 -6.01 -8.82
N ARG A 23 2.36 -6.16 -7.68
CA ARG A 23 2.30 -7.39 -6.87
C ARG A 23 0.94 -7.64 -6.25
N PHE A 24 0.19 -6.59 -5.88
CA PHE A 24 -1.21 -6.75 -5.44
C PHE A 24 -2.10 -7.26 -6.58
N ALA A 25 -1.94 -6.72 -7.79
CA ALA A 25 -2.66 -7.18 -8.97
C ALA A 25 -2.32 -8.64 -9.30
N LEU A 26 -1.03 -9.00 -9.29
CA LEU A 26 -0.57 -10.37 -9.49
C LEU A 26 -1.14 -11.34 -8.45
N ALA A 27 -1.13 -10.94 -7.17
CA ALA A 27 -1.71 -11.78 -6.11
C ALA A 27 -3.21 -11.99 -6.32
N ALA A 28 -3.94 -10.97 -6.78
CA ALA A 28 -5.35 -11.08 -7.11
C ALA A 28 -5.60 -12.02 -8.31
N SER A 29 -4.81 -11.91 -9.38
CA SER A 29 -4.95 -12.81 -10.54
C SER A 29 -4.62 -14.26 -10.20
N VAL A 30 -3.64 -14.49 -9.31
CA VAL A 30 -3.31 -15.84 -8.82
C VAL A 30 -4.45 -16.40 -7.96
N ALA A 31 -5.09 -15.59 -7.12
CA ALA A 31 -6.23 -16.01 -6.32
C ALA A 31 -7.44 -16.38 -7.21
N GLU A 32 -7.74 -15.55 -8.22
CA GLU A 32 -8.77 -15.85 -9.21
C GLU A 32 -8.49 -17.17 -9.94
N ALA A 33 -7.25 -17.35 -10.44
CA ALA A 33 -6.84 -18.58 -11.12
C ALA A 33 -6.90 -19.83 -10.22
N ALA A 34 -6.75 -19.66 -8.90
CA ALA A 34 -6.89 -20.72 -7.91
C ALA A 34 -8.37 -21.01 -7.52
N GLY A 35 -9.33 -20.25 -8.06
CA GLY A 35 -10.76 -20.46 -7.85
C GLY A 35 -11.34 -19.74 -6.63
N PHE A 36 -10.66 -18.72 -6.09
CA PHE A 36 -11.24 -17.86 -5.04
C PHE A 36 -12.26 -16.88 -5.63
N ASP A 37 -13.36 -16.65 -4.92
CA ASP A 37 -14.42 -15.70 -5.35
C ASP A 37 -14.00 -14.22 -5.23
N GLY A 38 -12.86 -13.91 -4.60
CA GLY A 38 -12.34 -12.55 -4.50
C GLY A 38 -11.13 -12.40 -3.58
N VAL A 39 -10.62 -11.17 -3.49
CA VAL A 39 -9.49 -10.80 -2.62
C VAL A 39 -9.86 -9.67 -1.68
N GLN A 40 -9.36 -9.73 -0.44
CA GLN A 40 -9.49 -8.66 0.53
C GLN A 40 -8.14 -7.95 0.69
N LEU A 41 -8.11 -6.66 0.38
CA LEU A 41 -6.98 -5.79 0.70
C LEU A 41 -6.93 -5.54 2.20
N HIS A 42 -5.87 -6.02 2.86
CA HIS A 42 -5.69 -5.82 4.29
C HIS A 42 -5.23 -4.37 4.59
N GLY A 43 -6.20 -3.47 4.71
CA GLY A 43 -6.02 -2.03 4.92
C GLY A 43 -5.96 -1.57 6.39
N ALA A 44 -5.93 -2.49 7.34
CA ALA A 44 -6.05 -2.19 8.78
C ALA A 44 -4.74 -2.52 9.55
N HIS A 45 -4.73 -2.31 10.87
CA HIS A 45 -3.66 -2.74 11.80
C HIS A 45 -2.24 -2.16 11.59
N GLY A 46 -2.08 -0.99 10.97
CA GLY A 46 -0.75 -0.35 10.84
C GLY A 46 0.12 -0.91 9.72
N TYR A 47 -0.43 -1.78 8.87
CA TYR A 47 0.21 -2.28 7.65
C TYR A 47 0.22 -1.23 6.53
N LEU A 48 0.96 -1.52 5.45
CA LEU A 48 1.37 -0.54 4.43
C LEU A 48 0.26 0.40 3.94
N VAL A 49 -0.93 -0.11 3.61
CA VAL A 49 -2.07 0.71 3.15
C VAL A 49 -2.49 1.73 4.22
N SER A 50 -2.62 1.30 5.48
CA SER A 50 -2.95 2.20 6.60
C SER A 50 -1.84 3.22 6.88
N GLN A 51 -0.58 2.85 6.63
CA GLN A 51 0.55 3.76 6.77
C GLN A 51 0.49 4.90 5.76
N PHE A 52 0.04 4.63 4.51
CA PHE A 52 -0.20 5.67 3.50
C PHE A 52 -1.36 6.58 3.85
N LEU A 53 -2.46 6.03 4.39
CA LEU A 53 -3.68 6.81 4.67
C LEU A 53 -3.54 7.77 5.86
N SER A 54 -2.76 7.39 6.88
CA SER A 54 -2.64 8.15 8.12
C SER A 54 -1.62 9.29 8.00
N PRO A 55 -1.98 10.55 8.36
CA PRO A 55 -1.03 11.67 8.38
C PRO A 55 0.03 11.56 9.48
N LEU A 56 -0.17 10.67 10.48
CA LEU A 56 0.82 10.46 11.54
C LEU A 56 2.01 9.61 11.06
N SER A 57 1.76 8.68 10.14
CA SER A 57 2.76 7.77 9.56
C SER A 57 3.23 8.20 8.17
N ASN A 58 2.34 8.74 7.32
CA ASN A 58 2.69 9.26 6.01
C ASN A 58 3.12 10.72 6.13
N ARG A 59 4.43 10.92 6.22
CA ARG A 59 5.07 12.23 6.23
C ARG A 59 5.74 12.56 4.89
N ARG A 60 5.28 11.93 3.80
CA ARG A 60 5.82 12.20 2.46
C ARG A 60 5.34 13.55 1.96
N GLU A 61 6.18 14.22 1.18
CA GLU A 61 5.88 15.50 0.50
C GLU A 61 5.73 15.32 -1.01
N ASP A 62 5.72 14.07 -1.49
CA ASP A 62 5.53 13.72 -2.89
C ASP A 62 4.07 13.36 -3.21
N ALA A 63 3.83 12.92 -4.45
CA ALA A 63 2.48 12.59 -4.94
C ALA A 63 1.76 11.47 -4.16
N TRP A 64 2.45 10.76 -3.28
CA TRP A 64 1.90 9.66 -2.46
C TRP A 64 1.67 10.06 -1.00
N GLY A 65 1.81 11.35 -0.66
CA GLY A 65 1.52 11.89 0.67
C GLY A 65 1.10 13.35 0.60
N GLY A 66 1.39 14.11 1.66
CA GLY A 66 0.92 15.48 1.80
C GLY A 66 -0.57 15.54 2.12
N ASP A 67 -1.39 15.91 1.15
CA ASP A 67 -2.84 16.08 1.32
C ASP A 67 -3.61 14.75 1.33
N LEU A 68 -4.93 14.83 1.45
CA LEU A 68 -5.79 13.63 1.46
C LEU A 68 -5.67 12.83 0.15
N ASP A 69 -5.60 13.51 -1.00
CA ASP A 69 -5.56 12.89 -2.31
C ASP A 69 -4.26 12.11 -2.52
N GLY A 70 -3.11 12.67 -2.13
CA GLY A 70 -1.83 11.98 -2.15
C GLY A 70 -1.82 10.75 -1.24
N ARG A 71 -2.37 10.87 -0.02
CA ARG A 71 -2.47 9.75 0.93
C ARG A 71 -3.41 8.64 0.46
N MET A 72 -4.48 8.97 -0.25
CA MET A 72 -5.41 8.00 -0.85
C MET A 72 -4.89 7.38 -2.15
N ARG A 73 -3.93 8.03 -2.82
CA ARG A 73 -3.44 7.61 -4.15
C ARG A 73 -3.01 6.16 -4.18
N PHE A 74 -2.28 5.70 -3.18
CA PHE A 74 -1.81 4.32 -3.11
C PHE A 74 -2.96 3.30 -3.15
N VAL A 75 -3.93 3.41 -2.25
CA VAL A 75 -5.05 2.45 -2.19
C VAL A 75 -5.92 2.50 -3.45
N LEU A 76 -6.14 3.69 -4.02
CA LEU A 76 -6.90 3.84 -5.25
C LEU A 76 -6.19 3.19 -6.45
N HIS A 77 -4.86 3.31 -6.53
CA HIS A 77 -4.08 2.63 -7.56
C HIS A 77 -4.12 1.11 -7.41
N VAL A 78 -3.99 0.58 -6.19
CA VAL A 78 -4.12 -0.87 -5.93
C VAL A 78 -5.47 -1.39 -6.39
N VAL A 79 -6.57 -0.72 -6.01
CA VAL A 79 -7.93 -1.14 -6.41
C VAL A 79 -8.12 -1.07 -7.94
N ARG A 80 -7.53 -0.07 -8.61
CA ARG A 80 -7.57 0.03 -10.08
C ARG A 80 -6.75 -1.06 -10.76
N ALA A 81 -5.64 -1.50 -10.18
CA ALA A 81 -4.79 -2.54 -10.76
C ALA A 81 -5.37 -3.96 -10.59
N ILE A 82 -6.23 -4.17 -9.59
CA ILE A 82 -6.93 -5.45 -9.36
C ILE A 82 -8.17 -5.61 -10.27
N ARG A 83 -8.78 -4.49 -10.70
CA ARG A 83 -9.95 -4.50 -11.60
C ARG A 83 -9.55 -4.68 -13.04
#